data_AF-A0A2X3LQE0-F1
#
_entry.id   AF-A0A2X3LQE0-F1
#
_cell.length_a   1.000
_cell.length_b   1.000
_cell.length_c   1.000
_cell.angle_alpha   90.00
_cell.angle_beta   90.00
_cell.angle_gamma   90.00
#
_symmetry.space_group_name_H-M   'P 1'
#
loop_
_entity.id
_entity.type
_entity.pdbx_description
1 polymer ?
#
loop_
_entity_poly.entity_id
_entity_poly.type
_entity_poly.pdbx_seq_one_letter_code
_entity_poly.pdbx_strand_id
1 'polypeptide(L)'
;MADGERCRIRLAAPTGKAAARLTESLGKALRQLPLTDEQKKRIPEDASTLHRLLGAQPGSQRLRHHAGNPLHLDVLVVDEASMIDLPMMSRLIDALPDHARVIFLGDRDQLASVEAGAVLGDICAYANAGFTAERAGQLSRLTGTHVPAGTGTEAGIFARQSLPAAKKLSFRQRFWHWSVSCGDQPW
;
A
#
# COMPACT_ATOMS: atom_id res chain seq x y z
N MET A 1 11.82 26.38 -4.15
CA MET A 1 11.33 25.71 -5.37
C MET A 1 12.08 24.40 -5.46
N ALA A 2 11.45 23.28 -5.07
CA ALA A 2 12.10 21.98 -5.13
C ALA A 2 11.76 21.32 -6.47
N ASP A 3 12.83 20.98 -7.16
CA ASP A 3 12.95 20.41 -8.49
C ASP A 3 12.07 19.17 -8.70
N GLY A 4 11.70 18.91 -9.95
CA GLY A 4 10.81 17.83 -10.38
C GLY A 4 11.40 16.43 -10.17
N GLU A 5 11.44 15.97 -8.92
CA GLU A 5 11.87 14.61 -8.56
C GLU A 5 11.07 13.56 -9.35
N ARG A 6 11.80 12.76 -10.14
CA ARG A 6 11.27 11.59 -10.84
C ARG A 6 10.75 10.58 -9.81
N CYS A 7 9.46 10.65 -9.49
CA CYS A 7 8.78 9.66 -8.66
C CYS A 7 8.52 8.39 -9.47
N ARG A 8 9.31 7.35 -9.24
CA ARG A 8 9.15 6.03 -9.88
C ARG A 8 8.14 5.22 -9.08
N ILE A 9 6.93 5.15 -9.63
CA ILE A 9 5.84 4.36 -9.07
C ILE A 9 5.87 2.98 -9.73
N ARG A 10 5.73 1.91 -8.94
CA ARG A 10 5.50 0.55 -9.42
C ARG A 10 4.24 -0.04 -8.83
N LEU A 11 3.57 -0.86 -9.61
CA LEU A 11 2.38 -1.60 -9.20
C LEU A 11 2.71 -3.09 -9.20
N ALA A 12 2.27 -3.77 -8.16
CA ALA A 12 2.44 -5.20 -8.04
C ALA A 12 1.20 -5.89 -7.47
N ALA A 13 1.06 -7.17 -7.76
CA ALA A 13 0.09 -8.04 -7.13
C ALA A 13 0.71 -9.44 -6.93
N PRO A 14 0.22 -10.26 -6.00
CA PRO A 14 0.76 -11.60 -5.78
C PRO A 14 0.53 -12.54 -6.96
N THR A 15 -0.59 -12.40 -7.68
CA THR A 15 -0.96 -13.25 -8.82
C THR A 15 -1.02 -12.49 -10.14
N GLY A 16 -0.82 -13.21 -11.26
CA GLY A 16 -0.91 -12.61 -12.60
C GLY A 16 -2.30 -12.08 -12.93
N LYS A 17 -3.35 -12.78 -12.48
CA LYS A 17 -4.74 -12.35 -12.66
C LYS A 17 -5.03 -11.03 -11.92
N ALA A 18 -4.56 -10.91 -10.67
CA ALA A 18 -4.69 -9.67 -9.91
C ALA A 18 -3.93 -8.52 -10.58
N ALA A 19 -2.70 -8.75 -11.03
CA ALA A 19 -1.91 -7.73 -11.73
C ALA A 19 -2.62 -7.24 -13.00
N ALA A 20 -3.18 -8.13 -13.81
CA ALA A 20 -3.93 -7.75 -15.02
C ALA A 20 -5.17 -6.89 -14.71
N ARG A 21 -5.92 -7.25 -13.65
CA ARG A 21 -7.09 -6.47 -13.20
C ARG A 21 -6.69 -5.09 -12.66
N LEU A 22 -5.56 -5.01 -11.97
CA LEU A 22 -5.01 -3.75 -11.46
C LEU A 22 -4.62 -2.80 -12.61
N THR A 23 -3.92 -3.32 -13.63
CA THR A 23 -3.61 -2.58 -14.87
C THR A 23 -4.88 -2.02 -15.51
N GLU A 24 -5.90 -2.87 -15.73
CA GLU A 24 -7.13 -2.44 -16.39
C GLU A 24 -7.89 -1.37 -15.58
N SER A 25 -8.02 -1.60 -14.26
CA SER A 25 -8.74 -0.70 -13.36
C SER A 25 -8.04 0.66 -13.26
N LEU A 26 -6.72 0.67 -13.13
CA LEU A 26 -5.95 1.91 -13.09
C LEU A 26 -6.05 2.66 -14.42
N GLY A 27 -5.93 1.97 -15.56
CA GLY A 27 -6.08 2.59 -16.88
C GLY A 27 -7.43 3.29 -17.04
N LYS A 28 -8.53 2.70 -16.53
CA LYS A 28 -9.86 3.33 -16.53
C LYS A 28 -9.92 4.54 -15.59
N ALA A 29 -9.42 4.41 -14.36
CA ALA A 29 -9.44 5.49 -13.37
C ALA A 29 -8.61 6.70 -13.81
N LEU A 30 -7.43 6.48 -14.40
CA LEU A 30 -6.56 7.56 -14.90
C LEU A 30 -7.17 8.37 -16.03
N ARG A 31 -8.07 7.79 -16.82
CA ARG A 31 -8.82 8.51 -17.87
C ARG A 31 -9.89 9.43 -17.30
N GLN A 32 -10.42 9.12 -16.13
CA GLN A 32 -11.48 9.89 -15.46
C GLN A 32 -10.91 11.02 -14.58
N LEU A 33 -9.67 10.89 -14.12
CA LEU A 33 -9.04 11.89 -13.27
C LEU A 33 -8.60 13.11 -14.09
N PRO A 34 -8.77 14.35 -13.56
CA PRO A 34 -8.34 15.58 -14.20
C PRO A 34 -6.81 15.76 -14.07
N LEU A 35 -6.05 14.90 -14.76
CA LEU A 35 -4.59 14.91 -14.80
C LEU A 35 -4.09 15.41 -16.15
N THR A 36 -3.02 16.20 -16.11
CA THR A 36 -2.25 16.59 -17.30
C THR A 36 -1.50 15.39 -17.88
N ASP A 37 -1.12 15.45 -19.16
CA ASP A 37 -0.42 14.35 -19.82
C ASP A 37 0.96 14.07 -19.19
N GLU A 38 1.65 15.10 -18.72
CA GLU A 38 2.92 14.96 -17.98
C GLU A 38 2.74 14.26 -16.62
N GLN A 39 1.59 14.41 -15.97
CA GLN A 39 1.28 13.67 -14.75
C GLN A 39 0.91 12.21 -15.06
N LYS A 40 0.17 11.96 -16.14
CA LYS A 40 -0.18 10.60 -16.57
C LYS A 40 1.07 9.77 -16.90
N LYS A 41 2.06 10.36 -17.59
CA LYS A 41 3.35 9.71 -17.87
C LYS A 41 4.14 9.27 -16.63
N ARG A 42 3.87 9.85 -15.46
CA ARG A 42 4.52 9.47 -14.20
C ARG A 42 3.86 8.26 -13.53
N ILE A 43 2.67 7.88 -13.96
CA ILE A 43 1.92 6.77 -13.41
C ILE A 43 2.14 5.55 -14.32
N PRO A 44 2.57 4.41 -13.77
CA PRO A 44 2.81 3.21 -14.56
C PRO A 44 1.51 2.72 -15.21
N GLU A 45 1.64 2.28 -16.45
CA GLU A 45 0.53 1.68 -17.21
C GLU A 45 0.33 0.21 -16.83
N ASP A 46 1.39 -0.49 -16.43
CA ASP A 46 1.37 -1.92 -16.14
C ASP A 46 1.70 -2.26 -14.69
N ALA A 47 0.97 -3.24 -14.16
CA ALA A 47 1.32 -3.96 -12.95
C ALA A 47 2.04 -5.28 -13.26
N SER A 48 2.86 -5.73 -12.33
CA SER A 48 3.61 -6.99 -12.42
C SER A 48 3.32 -7.90 -11.24
N THR A 49 3.65 -9.18 -11.33
CA THR A 49 3.58 -10.05 -10.16
C THR A 49 4.72 -9.73 -9.17
N LEU A 50 4.52 -9.95 -7.88
CA LEU A 50 5.58 -9.78 -6.86
C LEU A 50 6.83 -10.59 -7.20
N HIS A 51 6.65 -11.82 -7.68
CA HIS A 51 7.74 -12.66 -8.16
C HIS A 51 8.53 -12.02 -9.32
N ARG A 52 7.83 -11.46 -10.31
CA ARG A 52 8.48 -10.77 -11.43
C ARG A 52 9.17 -9.48 -10.98
N LEU A 53 8.55 -8.74 -10.06
CA LEU A 53 9.11 -7.51 -9.50
C LEU A 53 10.41 -7.79 -8.74
N LEU A 54 10.44 -8.83 -7.93
CA LEU A 54 11.62 -9.24 -7.14
C LEU A 54 12.66 -9.99 -7.98
N GLY A 55 12.33 -10.32 -9.24
CA GLY A 55 13.23 -11.03 -10.15
C GLY A 55 13.46 -12.48 -9.72
N ALA A 56 12.37 -13.20 -9.43
CA ALA A 56 12.42 -14.64 -9.19
C ALA A 56 12.96 -15.38 -10.41
N GLN A 57 13.99 -16.19 -10.20
CA GLN A 57 14.61 -16.96 -11.27
C GLN A 57 13.89 -18.31 -11.45
N PRO A 58 13.54 -18.71 -12.69
CA PRO A 58 12.97 -20.04 -12.94
C PRO A 58 13.87 -21.15 -12.38
N GLY A 59 13.29 -22.07 -11.61
CA GLY A 59 14.02 -23.20 -11.02
C GLY A 59 14.89 -22.86 -9.80
N SER A 60 14.81 -21.64 -9.26
CA SER A 60 15.51 -21.26 -8.03
C SER A 60 14.61 -20.48 -7.07
N GLN A 61 14.86 -20.64 -5.78
CA GLN A 61 14.27 -19.81 -4.74
C GLN A 61 14.98 -18.46 -4.59
N ARG A 62 16.01 -18.19 -5.40
CA ARG A 62 16.74 -16.92 -5.40
C ARG A 62 15.93 -15.80 -6.06
N LEU A 63 15.90 -14.67 -5.37
CA LEU A 63 15.38 -13.41 -5.88
C LEU A 63 16.56 -12.51 -6.23
N ARG A 64 16.43 -11.81 -7.36
CA ARG A 64 17.43 -10.81 -7.78
C ARG A 64 17.48 -9.63 -6.82
N HIS A 65 16.32 -9.21 -6.31
CA HIS A 65 16.22 -8.08 -5.40
C HIS A 65 16.14 -8.54 -3.95
N HIS A 66 16.97 -7.94 -3.11
CA HIS A 66 17.15 -8.23 -1.69
C HIS A 66 17.83 -7.03 -1.02
N ALA A 67 18.17 -7.11 0.27
CA ALA A 67 18.76 -6.00 1.02
C ALA A 67 20.07 -5.43 0.42
N GLY A 68 20.87 -6.27 -0.25
CA GLY A 68 22.10 -5.86 -0.94
C GLY A 68 21.89 -5.39 -2.39
N ASN A 69 20.69 -5.56 -2.94
CA ASN A 69 20.32 -5.10 -4.27
C ASN A 69 18.84 -4.65 -4.26
N PRO A 70 18.55 -3.47 -3.68
CA PRO A 70 17.19 -3.01 -3.47
C PRO A 70 16.47 -2.69 -4.78
N LEU A 71 15.14 -2.56 -4.72
CA LEU A 71 14.30 -2.15 -5.82
C LEU A 71 14.52 -0.67 -6.15
N HIS A 72 14.54 -0.35 -7.44
CA HIS A 72 14.69 1.02 -7.93
C HIS A 72 13.31 1.67 -8.09
N LEU A 73 12.69 2.04 -6.97
CA LEU A 73 11.37 2.66 -6.93
C LEU A 73 11.27 3.64 -5.74
N ASP A 74 10.37 4.61 -5.87
CA ASP A 74 10.08 5.59 -4.83
C ASP A 74 8.71 5.33 -4.18
N VAL A 75 7.78 4.72 -4.94
CA VAL A 75 6.48 4.27 -4.46
C VAL A 75 6.17 2.89 -5.01
N LEU A 76 5.77 1.97 -4.14
CA LEU A 76 5.24 0.66 -4.51
C LEU A 76 3.79 0.54 -4.05
N VAL A 77 2.89 0.20 -4.97
CA VAL A 77 1.51 -0.17 -4.64
C VAL A 77 1.39 -1.67 -4.83
N VAL A 78 0.94 -2.37 -3.80
CA VAL A 78 0.72 -3.82 -3.84
C VAL A 78 -0.76 -4.08 -3.64
N ASP A 79 -1.41 -4.63 -4.66
CA ASP A 79 -2.82 -5.02 -4.61
C ASP A 79 -2.99 -6.49 -4.20
N GLU A 80 -4.16 -6.83 -3.69
CA GLU A 80 -4.50 -8.14 -3.13
C GLU A 80 -3.52 -8.62 -2.04
N ALA A 81 -3.13 -7.72 -1.13
CA ALA A 81 -2.15 -7.99 -0.08
C ALA A 81 -2.59 -9.08 0.92
N SER A 82 -3.87 -9.42 0.97
CA SER A 82 -4.43 -10.52 1.77
C SER A 82 -3.88 -11.89 1.36
N MET A 83 -3.50 -12.04 0.08
CA MET A 83 -2.90 -13.26 -0.47
C MET A 83 -1.39 -13.36 -0.23
N ILE A 84 -0.74 -12.35 0.37
CA ILE A 84 0.71 -12.36 0.60
C ILE A 84 1.02 -13.16 1.86
N ASP A 85 1.81 -14.22 1.71
CA ASP A 85 2.37 -15.00 2.81
C ASP A 85 3.53 -14.27 3.53
N LEU A 86 3.87 -14.76 4.72
CA LEU A 86 4.94 -14.19 5.54
C LEU A 86 6.33 -14.23 4.86
N PRO A 87 6.77 -15.34 4.23
CA PRO A 87 8.04 -15.38 3.50
C PRO A 87 8.16 -14.33 2.38
N MET A 88 7.10 -14.16 1.59
CA MET A 88 7.05 -13.20 0.49
C MET A 88 7.05 -11.77 1.01
N MET A 89 6.30 -11.50 2.10
CA MET A 89 6.34 -10.19 2.76
C MET A 89 7.74 -9.86 3.27
N SER A 90 8.41 -10.79 3.94
CA SER A 90 9.77 -10.59 4.45
C SER A 90 10.74 -10.24 3.32
N ARG A 91 10.71 -11.02 2.24
CA ARG A 91 11.56 -10.80 1.05
C ARG A 91 11.26 -9.46 0.36
N LEU A 92 9.99 -9.10 0.29
CA LEU A 92 9.56 -7.81 -0.25
C LEU A 92 10.13 -6.66 0.59
N ILE A 93 9.99 -6.72 1.91
CA ILE A 93 10.51 -5.71 2.83
C ILE A 93 12.03 -5.59 2.69
N ASP A 94 12.75 -6.72 2.63
CA ASP A 94 14.21 -6.74 2.43
C ASP A 94 14.64 -6.14 1.09
N ALA A 95 13.80 -6.20 0.06
CA ALA A 95 14.10 -5.63 -1.24
C ALA A 95 13.77 -4.12 -1.36
N LEU A 96 13.02 -3.51 -0.44
CA LEU A 96 12.66 -2.09 -0.55
C LEU A 96 13.85 -1.17 -0.21
N PRO A 97 14.04 -0.02 -0.88
CA PRO A 97 14.99 0.97 -0.40
C PRO A 97 14.41 1.78 0.78
N ASP A 98 15.26 2.37 1.63
CA ASP A 98 14.83 3.08 2.85
C ASP A 98 13.93 4.30 2.59
N HIS A 99 14.00 4.88 1.39
CA HIS A 99 13.19 6.02 0.98
C HIS A 99 11.85 5.61 0.34
N ALA A 100 11.68 4.33 -0.01
CA ALA A 100 10.46 3.88 -0.68
C ALA A 100 9.25 3.99 0.23
N ARG A 101 8.13 4.38 -0.36
CA ARG A 101 6.81 4.31 0.27
C ARG A 101 6.07 3.11 -0.28
N VAL A 102 5.45 2.32 0.59
CA VAL A 102 4.65 1.16 0.17
C VAL A 102 3.21 1.36 0.61
N ILE A 103 2.29 1.04 -0.29
CA ILE A 103 0.85 1.05 -0.06
C ILE A 103 0.34 -0.36 -0.34
N PHE A 104 -0.14 -1.03 0.71
CA PHE A 104 -0.81 -2.31 0.58
C PHE A 104 -2.32 -2.07 0.44
N LEU A 105 -2.92 -2.68 -0.57
CA LEU A 105 -4.35 -2.73 -0.81
C LEU A 105 -4.78 -4.18 -0.68
N GLY A 106 -5.86 -4.42 0.06
CA GLY A 106 -6.36 -5.76 0.29
C GLY A 106 -7.57 -5.71 1.19
N ASP A 107 -8.34 -6.80 1.17
CA ASP A 107 -9.49 -6.98 2.03
C ASP A 107 -9.08 -7.81 3.25
N ARG A 108 -9.44 -7.33 4.45
CA ARG A 108 -9.17 -8.05 5.70
C ARG A 108 -10.00 -9.34 5.80
N ASP A 109 -11.21 -9.32 5.25
CA ASP A 109 -12.20 -10.38 5.45
C ASP A 109 -12.20 -11.40 4.29
N GLN A 110 -11.36 -11.20 3.27
CA GLN A 110 -11.09 -12.21 2.25
C GLN A 110 -10.24 -13.35 2.79
N LEU A 111 -10.39 -14.53 2.17
CA LEU A 111 -9.57 -15.71 2.46
C LEU A 111 -8.09 -15.33 2.47
N ALA A 112 -7.45 -15.50 3.63
CA ALA A 112 -6.04 -15.27 3.81
C ALA A 112 -5.21 -16.19 2.91
N SER A 113 -3.92 -15.89 2.76
CA SER A 113 -2.97 -16.80 2.11
C SER A 113 -3.15 -18.24 2.61
N VAL A 114 -3.15 -19.19 1.67
CA VAL A 114 -3.26 -20.64 1.93
C VAL A 114 -1.99 -21.14 2.66
N GLU A 115 -0.91 -20.36 2.63
CA GLU A 115 0.34 -20.64 3.32
C GLU A 115 0.39 -20.05 4.74
N ALA A 116 1.33 -20.50 5.56
CA ALA A 116 1.43 -20.09 6.95
C ALA A 116 1.68 -18.57 7.11
N GLY A 117 0.74 -17.90 7.78
CA GLY A 117 0.85 -16.50 8.22
C GLY A 117 -0.02 -15.53 7.41
N ALA A 118 -1.16 -15.14 8.01
CA ALA A 118 -2.06 -14.13 7.46
C ALA A 118 -1.57 -12.72 7.85
N VAL A 119 -0.48 -12.26 7.23
CA VAL A 119 0.20 -11.01 7.62
C VAL A 119 -0.75 -9.80 7.62
N LEU A 120 -1.56 -9.65 6.57
CA LEU A 120 -2.49 -8.52 6.49
C LEU A 120 -3.57 -8.59 7.58
N GLY A 121 -4.04 -9.80 7.92
CA GLY A 121 -5.04 -10.00 8.97
C GLY A 121 -4.52 -9.53 10.33
N ASP A 122 -3.30 -9.94 10.68
CA ASP A 122 -2.65 -9.56 11.94
C ASP A 122 -2.38 -8.06 12.01
N ILE A 123 -1.93 -7.45 10.91
CA ILE A 123 -1.71 -5.99 10.83
C ILE A 123 -3.04 -5.23 10.99
N CYS A 124 -4.10 -5.70 10.32
CA CYS A 124 -5.41 -5.06 10.34
C CYS A 124 -6.18 -5.31 11.65
N ALA A 125 -5.81 -6.30 12.45
CA ALA A 125 -6.39 -6.50 13.78
C ALA A 125 -6.19 -5.25 14.66
N TYR A 126 -5.01 -4.61 14.55
CA TYR A 126 -4.71 -3.35 15.25
C TYR A 126 -5.48 -2.15 14.72
N ALA A 127 -6.06 -2.22 13.51
CA ALA A 127 -6.89 -1.12 12.98
C ALA A 127 -8.16 -0.92 13.82
N ASN A 128 -8.66 -1.96 14.49
CA ASN A 128 -9.81 -1.87 15.39
C ASN A 128 -9.53 -0.98 16.62
N ALA A 129 -8.26 -0.79 16.99
CA ALA A 129 -7.87 0.09 18.09
C ALA A 129 -8.04 1.58 17.75
N GLY A 130 -8.23 1.92 16.47
CA GLY A 130 -8.37 3.30 15.99
C GLY A 130 -7.04 4.06 15.86
N PHE A 131 -7.12 5.33 15.48
CA PHE A 131 -5.94 6.21 15.38
C PHE A 131 -5.56 6.80 16.74
N THR A 132 -4.26 7.08 16.96
CA THR A 132 -3.85 7.91 18.09
C THR A 132 -4.53 9.28 18.07
N ALA A 133 -4.72 9.89 19.23
CA ALA A 133 -5.30 11.23 19.34
C ALA A 133 -4.57 12.27 18.47
N GLU A 134 -3.23 12.25 18.47
CA GLU A 134 -2.43 13.13 17.62
C GLU A 134 -2.72 12.90 16.13
N ARG A 135 -2.76 11.63 15.70
CA ARG A 135 -2.96 11.26 14.29
C ARG A 135 -4.40 11.55 13.84
N ALA A 136 -5.39 11.26 14.68
CA ALA A 136 -6.79 11.59 14.44
C ALA A 136 -6.96 13.11 14.26
N GLY A 137 -6.38 13.92 15.15
CA GLY A 137 -6.37 15.38 15.02
C GLY A 137 -5.66 15.86 13.75
N GLN A 138 -4.55 15.22 13.36
CA GLN A 138 -3.88 15.52 12.09
C GLN A 138 -4.75 15.19 10.88
N LEU A 139 -5.39 14.03 10.87
CA LEU A 139 -6.29 13.61 9.79
C LEU A 139 -7.47 14.56 9.67
N SER A 140 -8.09 14.95 10.79
CA SER A 140 -9.19 15.92 10.78
C SER A 140 -8.81 17.26 10.17
N ARG A 141 -7.60 17.75 10.44
CA ARG A 141 -7.10 18.97 9.80
C ARG A 141 -6.86 18.80 8.30
N LEU A 142 -6.46 17.61 7.85
CA LEU A 142 -6.17 17.33 6.44
C LEU A 142 -7.43 17.08 5.61
N THR A 143 -8.45 16.44 6.20
CA THR A 143 -9.69 16.07 5.50
C THR A 143 -10.79 17.12 5.65
N GLY A 144 -10.71 17.99 6.67
CA GLY A 144 -11.80 18.90 7.04
C GLY A 144 -12.99 18.19 7.72
N THR A 145 -12.84 16.92 8.07
CA THR A 145 -13.88 16.09 8.72
C THR A 145 -13.41 15.61 10.09
N HIS A 146 -14.33 15.49 11.05
CA HIS A 146 -13.96 14.94 12.36
C HIS A 146 -13.63 13.45 12.23
N VAL A 147 -12.44 13.06 12.69
CA VAL A 147 -11.95 11.68 12.72
C VAL A 147 -11.81 11.31 14.20
N PRO A 148 -12.59 10.35 14.72
CA PRO A 148 -12.52 9.98 16.12
C PRO A 148 -11.17 9.32 16.46
N ALA A 149 -10.64 9.64 17.63
CA ALA A 149 -9.48 8.96 18.18
C ALA A 149 -9.89 7.59 18.76
N GLY A 150 -8.99 6.62 18.64
CA GLY A 150 -9.10 5.34 19.32
C GLY A 150 -8.99 5.48 20.84
N THR A 151 -9.67 4.61 21.58
CA THR A 151 -9.73 4.65 23.05
C THR A 151 -8.64 3.84 23.75
N GLY A 152 -7.85 3.05 23.00
CA GLY A 152 -6.82 2.15 23.56
C GLY A 152 -5.38 2.65 23.38
N THR A 153 -4.49 2.20 24.27
CA THR A 153 -3.02 2.37 24.18
C THR A 153 -2.41 1.69 22.94
N GLU A 154 -3.12 0.77 22.30
CA GLU A 154 -2.73 0.08 21.06
C GLU A 154 -2.93 0.92 19.79
N ALA A 155 -3.64 2.06 19.88
CA ALA A 155 -3.88 2.98 18.76
C ALA A 155 -2.58 3.55 18.14
N GLY A 156 -1.42 3.29 18.77
CA GLY A 156 -0.09 3.75 18.41
C GLY A 156 0.66 2.94 17.36
N ILE A 157 0.20 1.76 16.94
CA ILE A 157 1.04 0.86 16.11
C ILE A 157 1.31 1.43 14.70
N PHE A 158 0.49 2.39 14.23
CA PHE A 158 0.72 3.10 12.96
C PHE A 158 1.31 4.52 13.10
N ALA A 159 1.60 4.97 14.33
CA ALA A 159 2.15 6.29 14.61
C ALA A 159 3.57 6.16 15.18
N ARG A 160 4.57 6.14 14.29
CA ARG A 160 6.00 6.30 14.60
C ARG A 160 6.50 5.42 15.76
N GLN A 161 6.94 4.20 15.45
CA GLN A 161 8.08 3.66 16.20
C GLN A 161 9.32 3.67 15.33
N SER A 162 10.27 4.51 15.74
CA SER A 162 11.66 4.49 15.32
C SER A 162 12.26 3.15 15.74
N LEU A 163 12.16 2.14 14.87
CA LEU A 163 12.99 0.94 14.96
C LEU A 163 14.39 1.32 14.43
N PRO A 164 15.48 1.05 15.17
CA PRO A 164 16.81 1.18 14.60
C PRO A 164 16.94 0.15 13.47
N ALA A 165 17.22 0.64 12.26
CA ALA A 165 17.45 -0.13 11.02
C ALA A 165 16.25 -0.81 10.32
N ALA A 166 14.99 -0.50 10.65
CA ALA A 166 13.84 -0.98 9.87
C ALA A 166 13.30 0.11 8.92
N LYS A 167 13.27 -0.21 7.63
CA LYS A 167 12.76 0.62 6.54
C LYS A 167 11.45 1.31 6.92
N LYS A 168 11.36 2.62 6.67
CA LYS A 168 10.19 3.45 7.00
C LYS A 168 8.97 2.96 6.21
N LEU A 169 8.16 2.09 6.80
CA LEU A 169 6.84 1.73 6.27
C LEU A 169 5.86 2.88 6.54
N SER A 170 5.94 3.94 5.74
CA SER A 170 5.00 5.06 5.83
C SER A 170 3.68 4.69 5.16
N PHE A 171 2.71 4.21 5.94
CA PHE A 171 1.30 4.15 5.54
C PHE A 171 0.75 5.58 5.39
N ARG A 172 0.87 6.15 4.18
CA ARG A 172 0.12 7.34 3.80
C ARG A 172 -1.23 6.89 3.25
N GLN A 173 -2.22 6.77 4.13
CA GLN A 173 -3.62 6.71 3.71
C GLN A 173 -3.96 8.03 3.01
N ARG A 174 -4.05 7.99 1.69
CA ARG A 174 -4.51 9.11 0.88
C ARG A 174 -5.42 8.49 -0.19
N PHE A 175 -6.68 8.94 -0.18
CA PHE A 175 -7.80 8.54 -1.03
C PHE A 175 -8.43 7.17 -0.74
N TRP A 176 -9.44 7.18 0.13
CA TRP A 176 -10.68 6.42 -0.12
C TRP A 176 -11.77 7.47 -0.34
N HIS A 177 -12.18 7.66 -1.60
CA HIS A 177 -13.39 8.40 -1.92
C HIS A 177 -14.51 7.37 -2.02
N TRP A 178 -15.37 7.29 -1.01
CA TRP A 178 -16.65 6.63 -1.13
C TRP A 178 -17.74 7.66 -0.92
N SER A 179 -18.39 8.05 -2.01
CA SER A 179 -19.62 8.81 -1.99
C SER A 179 -20.76 7.81 -1.86
N VAL A 180 -21.37 7.73 -0.68
CA VAL A 180 -22.75 7.28 -0.53
C VAL A 180 -23.42 8.25 0.45
N SER A 181 -24.21 9.16 -0.08
CA SER A 181 -25.28 9.82 0.67
C SER A 181 -26.35 10.28 -0.31
N CYS A 182 -27.32 9.40 -0.58
CA CYS A 182 -28.68 9.80 -0.92
C CYS A 182 -29.59 8.82 -0.20
N GLY A 183 -29.90 9.17 1.04
CA GLY A 183 -31.02 8.65 1.81
C GLY A 183 -31.75 9.86 2.36
N ASP A 184 -32.43 10.59 1.48
CA ASP A 184 -33.58 11.39 1.88
C ASP A 184 -34.61 10.40 2.45
N GLN A 185 -35.05 10.60 3.69
CA GLN A 185 -36.48 10.60 4.03
C GLN A 185 -36.73 11.42 5.31
N PRO A 186 -37.71 12.34 5.29
CA PRO A 186 -38.18 13.07 6.46
C PRO A 186 -39.44 12.44 7.06
N TRP A 187 -39.51 12.45 8.40
CA TRP A 187 -40.63 12.14 9.33
C TRP A 187 -41.35 10.79 9.18
#